data_AF-A0AAD6L0H9-F1
#
_entry.id   AF-A0AAD6L0H9-F1
#
_cell.length_a   1.000
_cell.length_b   1.000
_cell.length_c   1.000
_cell.angle_alpha   90.00
_cell.angle_beta   90.00
_cell.angle_gamma   90.00
#
_symmetry.space_group_name_H-M   'P 1'
#
loop_
_entity.id
_entity.type
_entity.pdbx_description
1 polymer ?
#
loop_
_entity_poly.entity_id
_entity_poly.type
_entity_poly.pdbx_seq_one_letter_code
_entity_poly.pdbx_strand_id
1 'polypeptide(L)'
;MFYGLNATAEFNDAGQAIVSVNVNTFPGLRTQGVSLARADYKAGGVAVPHVHPRAAEVVWVLEGGLVHFHKNVGDIQGTILGFYNSENAGRSTFQDTIFGCEVKEEVLEKDLGLSAEDISKLRGAES
;
A
#
# COMPACT_ATOMS: atom_id res chain seq x y z
N MET A 1 -22.77 8.81 -5.52
CA MET A 1 -22.12 7.54 -5.13
C MET A 1 -20.82 7.43 -5.93
N PHE A 2 -19.68 7.15 -5.30
CA PHE A 2 -18.37 7.14 -5.97
C PHE A 2 -18.30 6.04 -7.02
N TYR A 3 -17.85 6.37 -8.24
CA TYR A 3 -17.70 5.44 -9.35
C TYR A 3 -16.49 4.51 -9.10
N GLY A 4 -16.62 3.21 -9.37
CA GLY A 4 -15.53 2.23 -9.33
C GLY A 4 -15.36 1.39 -8.06
N LEU A 5 -15.99 1.73 -6.93
CA LEU A 5 -15.83 0.96 -5.67
C LEU A 5 -16.80 -0.24 -5.52
N ASN A 6 -17.61 -0.52 -6.54
CA ASN A 6 -18.68 -1.53 -6.49
C ASN A 6 -18.18 -2.97 -6.73
N ALA A 7 -16.95 -3.14 -7.22
CA ALA A 7 -16.38 -4.45 -7.52
C ALA A 7 -14.97 -4.58 -6.94
N THR A 8 -14.58 -5.82 -6.68
CA THR A 8 -13.21 -6.21 -6.34
C THR A 8 -12.31 -6.05 -7.56
N ALA A 9 -11.09 -5.54 -7.38
CA ALA A 9 -10.06 -5.54 -8.42
C ALA A 9 -9.36 -6.90 -8.54
N GLU A 10 -8.44 -7.02 -9.49
CA GLU A 10 -7.57 -8.20 -9.58
C GLU A 10 -6.62 -8.30 -8.38
N PHE A 11 -6.44 -9.52 -7.88
CA PHE A 11 -5.55 -9.78 -6.74
C PHE A 11 -4.10 -9.92 -7.19
N ASN A 12 -3.18 -9.30 -6.46
CA ASN A 12 -1.74 -9.54 -6.60
C ASN A 12 -1.29 -10.82 -5.87
N ASP A 13 0.00 -11.13 -5.96
CA ASP A 13 0.61 -12.34 -5.36
C ASP A 13 0.56 -12.33 -3.83
N ALA A 14 0.49 -11.15 -3.21
CA ALA A 14 0.27 -11.00 -1.77
C ALA A 14 -1.21 -11.22 -1.36
N GLY A 15 -2.09 -11.52 -2.31
CA GLY A 15 -3.51 -11.76 -2.08
C GLY A 15 -4.31 -10.49 -1.79
N GLN A 16 -3.82 -9.33 -2.19
CA GLN A 16 -4.47 -8.03 -2.06
C GLN A 16 -4.95 -7.51 -3.41
N ALA A 17 -6.16 -6.96 -3.46
CA ALA A 17 -6.71 -6.21 -4.60
C ALA A 17 -7.08 -4.81 -4.13
N ILE A 18 -6.69 -3.76 -4.87
CA ILE A 18 -6.97 -2.37 -4.50
C ILE A 18 -7.65 -1.63 -5.66
N VAL A 19 -8.75 -0.93 -5.35
CA VAL A 19 -9.32 0.12 -6.18
C VAL A 19 -9.10 1.46 -5.50
N SER A 20 -8.42 2.40 -6.17
CA SER A 20 -8.23 3.77 -5.66
C SER A 20 -9.08 4.79 -6.42
N VAL A 21 -9.77 5.64 -5.67
CA VAL A 21 -10.54 6.79 -6.17
C VAL A 21 -9.87 8.06 -5.68
N ASN A 22 -9.15 8.74 -6.58
CA ASN A 22 -8.39 9.96 -6.32
C ASN A 22 -8.63 10.97 -7.44
N VAL A 23 -8.00 12.15 -7.38
CA VAL A 23 -8.20 13.22 -8.37
C VAL A 23 -7.95 12.80 -9.83
N ASN A 24 -7.11 11.78 -10.07
CA ASN A 24 -6.80 11.29 -11.41
C ASN A 24 -7.89 10.36 -11.96
N THR A 25 -8.59 9.62 -11.10
CA THR A 25 -9.65 8.67 -11.49
C THR A 25 -11.06 9.24 -11.29
N PHE A 26 -11.22 10.20 -10.38
CA PHE A 26 -12.46 10.93 -10.13
C PHE A 26 -12.15 12.43 -9.93
N PRO A 27 -12.11 13.22 -11.03
CA PRO A 27 -11.74 14.64 -10.98
C PRO A 27 -12.62 15.51 -10.08
N GLY A 28 -13.82 15.05 -9.72
CA GLY A 28 -14.69 15.72 -8.75
C GLY A 28 -14.13 15.83 -7.33
N LEU A 29 -13.03 15.12 -7.03
CA LEU A 29 -12.30 15.26 -5.76
C LEU A 29 -11.34 16.45 -5.74
N ARG A 30 -11.10 17.08 -6.89
CA ARG A 30 -10.21 18.24 -6.97
C ARG A 30 -10.70 19.34 -6.03
N THR A 31 -9.75 19.92 -5.30
CA THR A 31 -9.94 20.93 -4.26
C THR A 31 -10.77 20.49 -3.05
N GLN A 32 -11.22 19.23 -2.99
CA GLN A 32 -11.98 18.70 -1.85
C GLN A 32 -11.05 18.13 -0.77
N GLY A 33 -9.77 17.89 -1.11
CA GLY A 33 -8.79 17.39 -0.16
C GLY A 33 -9.14 15.99 0.37
N VAL A 34 -9.84 15.16 -0.39
CA VAL A 34 -10.20 13.79 0.02
C VAL A 34 -10.04 12.77 -1.10
N SER A 35 -9.66 11.54 -0.76
CA SER A 35 -9.65 10.38 -1.66
C SER A 35 -10.05 9.11 -0.91
N LEU A 36 -10.34 8.04 -1.64
CA LEU A 36 -10.83 6.78 -1.09
C LEU A 36 -10.12 5.59 -1.73
N ALA A 37 -10.08 4.47 -1.01
CA ALA A 37 -9.71 3.19 -1.59
C ALA A 37 -10.59 2.06 -1.08
N ARG A 38 -10.85 1.07 -1.92
CA ARG A 38 -11.34 -0.24 -1.52
C ARG A 38 -10.18 -1.22 -1.62
N ALA A 39 -9.91 -1.94 -0.54
CA ALA A 39 -8.96 -3.03 -0.52
C ALA A 39 -9.68 -4.33 -0.18
N ASP A 40 -9.52 -5.34 -1.02
CA ASP A 40 -9.99 -6.70 -0.79
C ASP A 40 -8.79 -7.62 -0.52
N TYR A 41 -8.95 -8.55 0.42
CA TYR A 41 -7.92 -9.51 0.81
C TYR A 41 -8.46 -10.94 0.73
N LYS A 42 -7.77 -11.81 -0.01
CA LYS A 42 -8.00 -13.26 0.06
C LYS A 42 -7.80 -13.77 1.49
N ALA A 43 -8.30 -14.96 1.80
CA ALA A 43 -7.94 -15.64 3.05
C ALA A 43 -6.41 -15.73 3.18
N GLY A 44 -5.85 -15.25 4.29
CA GLY A 44 -4.41 -15.16 4.51
C GLY A 44 -3.67 -14.04 3.77
N GLY A 45 -4.35 -13.23 2.95
CA GLY A 45 -3.75 -12.13 2.20
C GLY A 45 -3.22 -11.00 3.08
N VAL A 46 -2.16 -10.32 2.62
CA VAL A 46 -1.42 -9.30 3.37
C VAL A 46 -1.26 -8.03 2.55
N ALA A 47 -1.58 -6.88 3.13
CA ALA A 47 -1.07 -5.61 2.64
C ALA A 47 0.38 -5.50 3.10
N VAL A 48 1.31 -5.45 2.16
CA VAL A 48 2.72 -5.22 2.48
C VAL A 48 2.88 -3.87 3.21
N PRO A 49 3.88 -3.72 4.11
CA PRO A 49 4.10 -2.46 4.84
C PRO A 49 4.19 -1.29 3.87
N HIS A 50 3.40 -0.24 4.07
CA HIS A 50 3.40 0.94 3.18
C HIS A 50 3.03 2.23 3.91
N VAL A 51 3.26 3.36 3.24
CA VAL A 51 2.93 4.72 3.68
C VAL A 51 2.17 5.48 2.59
N HIS A 52 1.31 6.41 2.99
CA HIS A 52 0.66 7.37 2.09
C HIS A 52 1.39 8.73 2.25
N PRO A 53 2.36 9.08 1.38
CA PRO A 53 3.23 10.23 1.61
C PRO A 53 2.51 11.59 1.57
N ARG A 54 1.25 11.62 1.12
CA ARG A 54 0.45 12.85 0.98
C ARG A 54 -0.97 12.71 1.52
N ALA A 55 -1.30 11.65 2.27
CA ALA A 55 -2.58 11.55 3.01
C ALA A 55 -2.41 10.77 4.31
N ALA A 56 -3.33 10.99 5.24
CA ALA A 56 -3.61 10.08 6.34
C ALA A 56 -4.63 9.00 5.90
N GLU A 57 -4.38 7.74 6.26
CA GLU A 57 -5.44 6.72 6.38
C GLU A 57 -6.10 6.88 7.75
N VAL A 58 -7.42 6.77 7.86
CA VAL A 58 -8.07 6.83 9.19
C VAL A 58 -7.79 5.54 9.97
N VAL A 59 -6.70 5.59 10.74
CA VAL A 59 -6.34 4.74 11.89
C VAL A 59 -5.74 5.70 12.94
N TRP A 60 -6.26 5.69 14.18
CA TRP A 60 -6.00 6.76 15.16
C TRP A 60 -4.57 6.72 15.73
N VAL A 61 -3.70 7.65 15.32
CA VAL A 61 -2.39 7.93 15.94
C VAL A 61 -2.08 9.44 15.92
N LEU A 62 -1.41 9.95 16.95
CA LEU A 62 -1.36 11.37 17.32
C LEU A 62 -0.21 12.21 16.69
N GLU A 63 0.81 11.62 16.05
CA GLU A 63 1.87 12.38 15.33
C GLU A 63 2.67 11.50 14.32
N GLY A 64 3.00 12.03 13.12
CA GLY A 64 3.82 11.36 12.08
C GLY A 64 3.05 10.59 10.99
N GLY A 65 3.73 10.23 9.89
CA GLY A 65 3.26 9.26 8.90
C GLY A 65 3.71 7.86 9.30
N LEU A 66 2.80 6.89 9.32
CA LEU A 66 3.09 5.57 9.89
C LEU A 66 3.08 4.48 8.83
N VAL A 67 4.10 3.62 8.93
CA VAL A 67 4.06 2.32 8.28
C VAL A 67 2.97 1.50 8.97
N HIS A 68 2.01 1.03 8.20
CA HIS A 68 0.97 0.12 8.68
C HIS A 68 0.81 -1.05 7.70
N PHE A 69 0.14 -2.11 8.16
CA PHE A 69 -0.15 -3.30 7.37
C PHE A 69 -1.50 -3.90 7.79
N HIS A 70 -2.11 -4.65 6.87
CA HIS A 70 -3.35 -5.41 7.12
C HIS A 70 -3.09 -6.89 6.82
N LYS A 71 -3.62 -7.77 7.65
CA LYS A 71 -3.61 -9.22 7.42
C LYS A 71 -5.02 -9.75 7.59
N ASN A 72 -5.54 -10.42 6.57
CA ASN A 72 -6.79 -11.16 6.71
C ASN A 72 -6.52 -12.48 7.44
N VAL A 73 -6.96 -12.54 8.70
CA VAL A 73 -6.81 -13.74 9.57
C VAL A 73 -8.01 -14.69 9.49
N GLY A 74 -9.03 -14.36 8.70
CA GLY A 74 -10.20 -15.21 8.48
C GLY A 74 -10.06 -16.12 7.26
N ASP A 75 -10.97 -17.08 7.17
CA ASP A 75 -11.01 -18.09 6.10
C ASP A 75 -11.82 -17.64 4.87
N ILE A 76 -12.34 -16.41 4.90
CA ILE A 76 -13.13 -15.79 3.83
C ILE A 76 -12.50 -14.46 3.40
N GLN A 77 -12.87 -13.98 2.22
CA GLN A 77 -12.43 -12.67 1.73
C GLN A 77 -12.88 -11.55 2.68
N GLY A 78 -11.95 -10.65 3.03
CA GLY A 78 -12.22 -9.44 3.78
C GLY A 78 -12.13 -8.20 2.91
N THR A 79 -12.97 -7.19 3.19
CA THR A 79 -12.96 -5.89 2.48
C THR A 79 -12.75 -4.76 3.49
N ILE A 80 -11.85 -3.83 3.16
CA ILE A 80 -11.61 -2.58 3.89
C ILE A 80 -11.92 -1.40 2.96
N LEU A 81 -12.56 -0.37 3.50
CA LEU A 81 -12.72 0.92 2.85
C LEU A 81 -11.85 1.96 3.56
N GLY A 82 -10.81 2.43 2.88
CA GLY A 82 -9.92 3.49 3.34
C GLY A 82 -10.42 4.86 2.92
N PHE A 83 -10.38 5.82 3.85
CA PHE A 83 -10.68 7.22 3.61
C PHE A 83 -9.44 8.05 3.92
N TYR A 84 -9.17 9.00 3.02
CA TYR A 84 -7.94 9.78 3.05
C TYR A 84 -8.26 11.28 3.03
N ASN A 85 -7.56 12.05 3.85
CA ASN A 85 -7.68 13.52 3.93
C ASN A 85 -6.81 14.26 2.90
N SER A 86 -6.60 13.66 1.73
CA SER A 86 -5.99 14.30 0.58
C SER A 86 -6.57 13.74 -0.69
N GLU A 87 -6.70 14.58 -1.71
CA GLU A 87 -7.21 14.21 -3.03
C GLU A 87 -6.26 13.27 -3.81
N ASN A 88 -5.01 13.12 -3.36
CA ASN A 88 -4.04 12.18 -3.91
C ASN A 88 -3.06 11.70 -2.82
N ALA A 89 -3.49 10.71 -2.05
CA ALA A 89 -2.73 10.11 -0.96
C ALA A 89 -1.35 9.57 -1.35
N GLY A 90 -1.20 9.06 -2.58
CA GLY A 90 -0.06 8.22 -2.97
C GLY A 90 -0.04 6.90 -2.20
N ARG A 91 0.86 5.98 -2.56
CA ARG A 91 1.13 4.74 -1.80
C ARG A 91 2.58 4.36 -2.07
N SER A 92 3.37 4.19 -1.03
CA SER A 92 4.77 3.77 -1.11
C SER A 92 4.97 2.58 -0.18
N THR A 93 5.28 1.41 -0.71
CA THR A 93 5.53 0.21 0.11
C THR A 93 6.98 0.21 0.59
N PHE A 94 7.24 -0.43 1.72
CA PHE A 94 8.59 -0.62 2.26
C PHE A 94 9.45 -1.43 1.30
N GLN A 95 8.89 -2.50 0.73
CA GLN A 95 9.55 -3.36 -0.24
C GLN A 95 9.99 -2.56 -1.48
N ASP A 96 9.06 -1.93 -2.18
CA ASP A 96 9.36 -1.19 -3.42
C ASP A 96 10.32 -0.02 -3.12
N THR A 97 10.18 0.65 -1.96
CA THR A 97 11.00 1.82 -1.62
C THR A 97 12.45 1.46 -1.23
N ILE A 98 12.68 0.28 -0.65
CA ILE A 98 14.02 -0.12 -0.20
C ILE A 98 14.71 -1.03 -1.21
N PHE A 99 13.98 -1.98 -1.78
CA PHE A 99 14.54 -3.00 -2.66
C PHE A 99 14.25 -2.73 -4.13
N GLY A 100 13.13 -2.08 -4.47
CA GLY A 100 12.81 -1.66 -5.85
C GLY A 100 13.52 -0.38 -6.34
N CYS A 101 14.27 0.30 -5.45
CA CYS A 101 15.01 1.53 -5.75
C CYS A 101 16.52 1.26 -5.88
N GLU A 102 17.27 2.21 -6.47
CA GLU A 102 18.74 2.16 -6.64
C GLU A 102 19.53 2.37 -5.33
N VAL A 103 18.98 1.96 -4.17
CA VAL A 103 19.74 1.96 -2.91
C VAL A 103 20.95 1.05 -3.08
N LYS A 104 22.15 1.55 -2.75
CA LYS A 104 23.37 0.76 -2.92
C LYS A 104 23.33 -0.48 -2.02
N GLU A 105 23.76 -1.62 -2.57
CA GLU A 105 23.81 -2.89 -1.86
C GLU A 105 24.60 -2.78 -0.56
N GLU A 106 25.77 -2.13 -0.61
CA GLU A 106 26.61 -1.84 0.56
C GLU A 106 25.86 -1.14 1.71
N VAL A 107 24.88 -0.28 1.38
CA VAL A 107 24.05 0.41 2.39
C VAL A 107 23.03 -0.55 2.99
N LEU A 108 22.41 -1.40 2.17
CA LEU A 108 21.47 -2.42 2.64
C LEU A 108 22.17 -3.48 3.50
N GLU A 109 23.36 -3.93 3.11
CA GLU A 109 24.16 -4.87 3.89
C GLU A 109 24.53 -4.27 5.25
N LYS A 110 24.96 -3.00 5.27
CA LYS A 110 25.39 -2.32 6.49
C LYS A 110 24.24 -2.00 7.44
N ASP A 111 23.15 -1.43 6.92
CA ASP A 111 22.09 -0.87 7.76
C ASP A 111 21.01 -1.92 8.10
N LEU A 112 20.84 -2.96 7.28
CA LEU A 112 19.87 -4.03 7.49
C LEU A 112 20.52 -5.39 7.83
N GLY A 113 21.85 -5.51 7.74
CA GLY A 113 22.58 -6.75 8.06
C GLY A 113 22.31 -7.89 7.08
N LEU A 114 21.85 -7.57 5.87
CA LEU A 114 21.52 -8.56 4.84
C LEU A 114 22.76 -9.02 4.08
N SER A 115 22.73 -10.25 3.55
CA SER A 115 23.74 -10.71 2.61
C SER A 115 23.39 -10.30 1.17
N ALA A 116 24.38 -10.20 0.28
CA ALA A 116 24.17 -10.04 -1.16
C ALA A 116 23.14 -11.04 -1.75
N GLU A 117 23.13 -12.28 -1.27
CA GLU A 117 22.16 -13.30 -1.69
C GLU A 117 20.73 -12.95 -1.25
N ASP A 118 20.56 -12.49 0.00
CA ASP A 118 19.25 -12.07 0.52
C ASP A 118 18.74 -10.82 -0.21
N ILE A 119 19.62 -9.86 -0.48
CA ILE A 119 19.29 -8.65 -1.24
C ILE A 119 18.87 -9.02 -2.66
N SER A 120 19.60 -9.94 -3.32
CA SER A 120 19.22 -10.43 -4.65
C SER A 120 17.85 -11.11 -4.66
N LYS A 121 17.50 -11.88 -3.63
CA LYS A 121 16.17 -12.50 -3.51
C LYS A 121 15.08 -11.46 -3.27
N LEU A 122 15.33 -10.50 -2.37
CA LEU A 122 14.37 -9.45 -2.04
C LEU A 122 14.11 -8.49 -3.22
N ARG A 123 15.10 -8.29 -4.09
CA ARG A 123 14.95 -7.56 -5.36
C ARG A 123 14.29 -8.39 -6.46
N GLY A 124 14.61 -9.69 -6.51
CA GLY A 124 14.07 -10.61 -7.52
C GLY A 124 12.65 -11.09 -7.26
N ALA A 125 12.08 -10.81 -6.08
CA ALA A 125 10.68 -11.11 -5.76
C ALA A 125 9.67 -10.18 -6.48
N GLU A 126 10.14 -9.24 -7.30
CA GLU A 126 9.34 -8.33 -8.14
C GLU A 126 9.30 -8.71 -9.64
N SER A 127 9.42 -10.01 -9.98
CA SER A 127 9.22 -10.50 -11.36
C SER A 127 8.00 -11.39 -11.52
#